data_AF-A0A425VR11-F1
#
_entry.id   AF-A0A425VR11-F1
#
_cell.length_a   1.000
_cell.length_b   1.000
_cell.length_c   1.000
_cell.angle_alpha   90.00
_cell.angle_beta   90.00
_cell.angle_gamma   90.00
#
_symmetry.space_group_name_H-M   'P 1'
#
loop_
_entity.id
_entity.type
_entity.pdbx_description
1 polymer ?
#
loop_
_entity_poly.entity_id
_entity_poly.type
_entity_poly.pdbx_seq_one_letter_code
_entity_poly.pdbx_strand_id
1 'polypeptide(L)'
;MLIGDNITIRTVHGLEDIDMQKIRAFLQGAVYSWCITRKNEWFCARDFIGGDNYYWEHYPLGVLYFRHINAGYGHEYAFDQAAKDAGKILKGVLQDDNRVFETEGGYTRRYRWKNQ
;
A
#
# COMPACT_ATOMS: atom_id res chain seq x y z
N MET A 1 10.78 2.46 9.48
CA MET A 1 12.07 1.93 8.94
C MET A 1 11.91 0.47 8.50
N LEU A 2 12.37 0.10 7.30
CA LEU A 2 12.35 -1.27 6.79
C LEU A 2 13.70 -2.01 7.01
N ILE A 3 13.63 -3.29 7.37
CA ILE A 3 14.78 -4.21 7.43
C ILE A 3 14.46 -5.51 6.66
N GLY A 4 15.44 -6.08 5.95
CA GLY A 4 15.25 -7.28 5.13
C GLY A 4 15.68 -7.08 3.68
N ASP A 5 15.08 -7.82 2.74
CA ASP A 5 15.38 -7.72 1.32
C ASP A 5 14.54 -6.63 0.61
N ASN A 6 15.05 -6.09 -0.49
CA ASN A 6 14.33 -5.11 -1.32
C ASN A 6 13.68 -3.99 -0.49
N ILE A 7 14.50 -3.16 0.17
CA ILE A 7 14.02 -2.01 0.96
C ILE A 7 13.89 -0.72 0.15
N THR A 8 14.33 -0.71 -1.11
CA THR A 8 14.28 0.48 -1.99
C THR A 8 12.85 0.96 -2.24
N ILE A 9 12.60 2.24 -2.00
CA ILE A 9 11.30 2.87 -2.23
C ILE A 9 11.22 3.39 -3.67
N ARG A 10 10.07 3.18 -4.30
CA ARG A 10 9.75 3.74 -5.62
C ARG A 10 8.63 4.75 -5.46
N THR A 11 8.89 5.98 -5.86
CA THR A 11 7.90 7.06 -5.83
C THR A 11 6.83 6.82 -6.89
N VAL A 12 5.57 7.02 -6.52
CA VAL A 12 4.44 7.05 -7.45
C VAL A 12 4.21 8.49 -7.87
N HIS A 13 4.19 8.73 -9.18
CA HIS A 13 3.98 10.05 -9.78
C HIS A 13 2.59 10.15 -10.41
N GLY A 14 2.18 11.36 -10.80
CA GLY A 14 0.89 11.61 -11.49
C GLY A 14 -0.32 11.53 -10.56
N LEU A 15 -0.17 11.98 -9.32
CA LEU A 15 -1.24 12.20 -8.36
C LEU A 15 -1.08 13.61 -7.77
N GLU A 16 -2.19 14.23 -7.38
CA GLU A 16 -2.13 15.44 -6.59
C GLU A 16 -1.60 15.15 -5.19
N ASP A 17 -0.92 16.13 -4.58
CA ASP A 17 -0.35 15.98 -3.24
C ASP A 17 -1.42 15.65 -2.19
N ILE A 18 -2.62 16.21 -2.34
CA ILE A 18 -3.74 15.96 -1.42
C ILE A 18 -4.22 14.51 -1.49
N ASP A 19 -4.26 13.91 -2.68
CA ASP A 19 -4.66 12.52 -2.87
C ASP A 19 -3.59 11.57 -2.34
N MET A 20 -2.32 11.87 -2.59
CA MET A 20 -1.21 11.13 -2.00
C MET A 20 -1.27 11.15 -0.47
N GLN A 21 -1.54 12.31 0.13
CA GLN A 21 -1.71 12.43 1.59
C GLN A 21 -2.88 11.58 2.11
N LYS A 22 -4.05 11.62 1.47
CA LYS A 22 -5.22 10.82 1.86
C LYS A 22 -4.94 9.31 1.78
N ILE A 23 -4.32 8.84 0.69
CA ILE A 23 -3.95 7.43 0.53
C ILE A 23 -2.99 7.00 1.62
N ARG A 24 -1.94 7.79 1.87
CA ARG A 24 -0.94 7.48 2.90
C ARG A 24 -1.56 7.44 4.29
N ALA A 25 -2.42 8.40 4.64
CA ALA A 25 -3.13 8.41 5.91
C ALA A 25 -4.04 7.19 6.08
N PHE A 26 -4.78 6.81 5.04
CA PHE A 26 -5.62 5.62 5.05
C PHE A 26 -4.81 4.34 5.29
N LEU A 27 -3.72 4.15 4.54
CA LEU A 27 -2.84 2.99 4.68
C LEU A 27 -2.13 2.96 6.03
N GLN A 28 -1.70 4.12 6.54
CA GLN A 28 -1.10 4.21 7.87
C GLN A 28 -2.08 3.77 8.95
N GLY A 29 -3.35 4.22 8.88
CA GLY A 29 -4.40 3.77 9.79
C GLY A 29 -4.60 2.25 9.77
N ALA A 30 -4.62 1.64 8.57
CA ALA A 30 -4.72 0.19 8.42
C ALA A 30 -3.51 -0.55 9.05
N VAL A 31 -2.28 -0.06 8.81
CA VAL A 31 -1.07 -0.61 9.41
C VAL A 31 -1.10 -0.49 10.94
N TYR A 32 -1.54 0.65 11.48
CA TYR A 32 -1.69 0.84 12.93
C TYR A 32 -2.65 -0.18 13.52
N SER A 33 -3.83 -0.33 12.92
CA SER A 33 -4.83 -1.32 13.34
C SER A 33 -4.28 -2.74 13.32
N TRP A 34 -3.58 -3.13 12.24
CA TRP A 34 -2.96 -4.45 12.14
C TRP A 34 -1.94 -4.68 13.26
N CYS A 35 -1.03 -3.73 13.46
CA CYS A 35 0.05 -3.88 14.43
C CYS A 35 -0.46 -4.09 15.88
N ILE A 36 -1.57 -3.45 16.25
CA ILE A 36 -2.13 -3.57 17.61
C ILE A 36 -3.02 -4.81 17.79
N THR A 37 -3.69 -5.27 16.73
CA THR A 37 -4.65 -6.39 16.79
C THR A 37 -4.05 -7.74 16.40
N ARG A 38 -3.03 -7.75 15.54
CA ARG A 38 -2.37 -8.93 14.97
C ARG A 38 -0.86 -8.86 15.18
N LYS A 39 -0.46 -8.92 16.45
CA LYS A 39 0.94 -8.79 16.85
C LYS A 39 1.78 -9.92 16.24
N ASN A 40 2.96 -9.57 15.74
CA ASN A 40 3.93 -10.50 15.14
C ASN A 40 3.42 -11.27 13.91
N GLU A 41 2.28 -10.89 13.33
CA GLU A 41 1.79 -11.47 12.08
C GLU A 41 2.34 -10.72 10.87
N TRP A 42 2.61 -11.49 9.81
CA TRP A 42 2.95 -10.95 8.50
C TRP A 42 1.71 -10.44 7.77
N PHE A 43 1.86 -9.33 7.05
CA PHE A 43 0.83 -8.74 6.19
C PHE A 43 1.40 -8.30 4.86
N CYS A 44 0.54 -8.09 3.88
CA CYS A 44 0.82 -7.50 2.59
C CYS A 44 -0.27 -6.47 2.23
N ALA A 45 -0.10 -5.75 1.11
CA ALA A 45 -1.09 -4.78 0.66
C ALA A 45 -2.49 -5.41 0.48
N ARG A 46 -2.55 -6.66 0.00
CA ARG A 46 -3.82 -7.37 -0.23
C ARG A 46 -4.64 -7.52 1.06
N ASP A 47 -4.00 -7.64 2.21
CA ASP A 47 -4.70 -7.79 3.50
C ASP A 47 -5.46 -6.53 3.91
N PHE A 48 -5.12 -5.37 3.34
CA PHE A 48 -5.80 -4.09 3.61
C PHE A 48 -6.76 -3.68 2.51
N ILE A 49 -6.37 -3.87 1.25
CA ILE A 49 -6.99 -3.24 0.09
C ILE A 49 -7.24 -4.21 -1.07
N GLY A 50 -7.10 -5.51 -0.85
CA GLY A 50 -7.46 -6.53 -1.83
C GLY A 50 -8.55 -7.46 -1.30
N GLY A 51 -8.71 -8.63 -1.93
CA GLY A 51 -9.77 -9.57 -1.56
C GLY A 51 -11.13 -8.90 -1.79
N ASP A 52 -11.99 -8.88 -0.77
CA ASP A 52 -13.30 -8.22 -0.83
C ASP A 52 -13.21 -6.68 -0.80
N ASN A 53 -12.08 -6.11 -0.33
CA ASN A 53 -11.86 -4.66 -0.25
C ASN A 53 -11.16 -4.08 -1.50
N TYR A 54 -11.36 -4.69 -2.66
CA TYR A 54 -10.71 -4.31 -3.92
C TYR A 54 -11.42 -3.18 -4.68
N TYR A 55 -12.67 -2.88 -4.33
CA TYR A 55 -13.48 -1.86 -5.00
C TYR A 55 -13.28 -0.49 -4.34
N TRP A 56 -12.35 0.30 -4.88
CA TRP A 56 -11.89 1.53 -4.23
C TRP A 56 -12.63 2.81 -4.62
N GLU A 57 -13.75 2.72 -5.35
CA GLU A 57 -14.43 3.91 -5.91
C GLU A 57 -14.73 4.99 -4.88
N HIS A 58 -15.10 4.58 -3.66
CA HIS A 58 -15.46 5.49 -2.57
C HIS A 58 -14.38 5.62 -1.48
N TYR A 59 -13.17 5.13 -1.76
CA TYR A 59 -12.03 5.19 -0.86
C TYR A 59 -10.96 6.13 -1.43
N PRO A 60 -10.04 6.65 -0.60
CA PRO A 60 -8.91 7.45 -1.08
C PRO A 60 -8.08 6.80 -2.20
N LEU A 61 -8.09 5.46 -2.30
CA LEU A 61 -7.33 4.72 -3.32
C LEU A 61 -7.99 4.75 -4.71
N GLY A 62 -9.26 5.14 -4.85
CA GLY A 62 -9.98 5.11 -6.12
C GLY A 62 -9.29 5.89 -7.24
N VAL A 63 -8.62 7.00 -6.89
CA VAL A 63 -7.85 7.82 -7.83
C VAL A 63 -6.74 7.06 -8.55
N LEU A 64 -6.14 6.04 -7.91
CA LEU A 64 -5.08 5.21 -8.50
C LEU A 64 -5.60 4.46 -9.73
N TYR A 65 -6.85 4.03 -9.69
CA TYR A 65 -7.53 3.34 -10.77
C TYR A 65 -8.13 4.31 -11.78
N PHE A 66 -8.92 5.29 -11.31
CA PHE A 66 -9.66 6.18 -12.20
C PHE A 66 -8.76 7.07 -13.06
N ARG A 67 -7.55 7.42 -12.60
CA ARG A 67 -6.60 8.14 -13.45
C ARG A 67 -6.22 7.38 -14.72
N HIS A 68 -6.17 6.04 -14.68
CA HIS A 68 -5.90 5.23 -15.86
C HIS A 68 -7.13 5.11 -16.74
N ILE A 69 -8.32 4.93 -16.16
CA ILE A 69 -9.58 4.92 -16.91
C ILE A 69 -9.79 6.26 -17.63
N ASN A 70 -9.59 7.38 -16.94
CA ASN A 70 -9.74 8.73 -17.49
C ASN A 70 -8.69 9.05 -18.57
N ALA A 71 -7.55 8.34 -18.56
CA ALA A 71 -6.54 8.41 -19.62
C ALA A 71 -6.81 7.45 -20.79
N GLY A 72 -7.96 6.76 -20.81
CA GLY A 72 -8.39 5.89 -21.90
C GLY A 72 -7.85 4.46 -21.85
N TYR A 73 -7.22 4.04 -20.74
CA TYR A 73 -6.76 2.67 -20.58
C TYR A 73 -7.90 1.70 -20.23
N GLY A 74 -7.75 0.44 -20.62
CA GLY A 74 -8.68 -0.62 -20.27
C GLY A 74 -8.65 -0.98 -18.78
N HIS A 75 -9.76 -1.56 -18.31
CA HIS A 75 -9.97 -1.94 -16.91
C HIS A 75 -8.88 -2.85 -16.33
N GLU A 76 -8.42 -3.85 -17.07
CA GLU A 76 -7.38 -4.78 -16.63
C GLU A 76 -6.06 -4.06 -16.35
N TYR A 77 -5.64 -3.20 -17.28
CA TYR A 77 -4.43 -2.38 -17.11
C TYR A 77 -4.58 -1.42 -15.93
N ALA A 78 -5.71 -0.72 -15.83
CA ALA A 78 -5.98 0.22 -14.74
C ALA A 78 -5.93 -0.48 -13.37
N PHE A 79 -6.51 -1.68 -13.27
CA PHE A 79 -6.51 -2.49 -12.05
C PHE A 79 -5.10 -2.93 -11.66
N ASP A 80 -4.34 -3.50 -12.60
CA ASP A 80 -2.97 -3.97 -12.36
C ASP A 80 -2.02 -2.82 -11.94
N GLN A 81 -2.09 -1.67 -12.62
CA GLN A 81 -1.27 -0.52 -12.27
C GLN A 81 -1.66 0.08 -10.92
N ALA A 82 -2.96 0.23 -10.64
CA ALA A 82 -3.44 0.74 -9.36
C ALA A 82 -2.98 -0.15 -8.18
N ALA A 83 -3.05 -1.48 -8.34
CA ALA A 83 -2.57 -2.43 -7.34
C ALA A 83 -1.05 -2.30 -7.10
N LYS A 84 -0.26 -2.16 -8.16
CA LYS A 84 1.19 -1.95 -8.07
C LYS A 84 1.53 -0.65 -7.35
N ASP A 85 0.81 0.43 -7.66
CA ASP A 85 1.05 1.72 -7.03
C ASP A 85 0.64 1.73 -5.57
N ALA A 86 -0.49 1.12 -5.21
CA ALA A 86 -0.89 0.99 -3.82
C ALA A 86 0.16 0.21 -3.00
N GLY A 87 0.74 -0.86 -3.56
CA GLY A 87 1.84 -1.60 -2.94
C GLY A 87 3.10 -0.76 -2.73
N LYS A 88 3.48 0.08 -3.70
CA LYS A 88 4.62 1.02 -3.58
C LYS A 88 4.35 2.07 -2.51
N ILE A 89 3.14 2.64 -2.48
CA ILE A 89 2.76 3.67 -1.50
C ILE A 89 2.77 3.07 -0.09
N LEU A 90 2.21 1.87 0.11
CA LEU A 90 2.27 1.18 1.41
C LEU A 90 3.71 1.01 1.88
N LYS A 91 4.61 0.57 1.00
CA LYS A 91 6.02 0.43 1.35
C LYS A 91 6.65 1.76 1.78
N GLY A 92 6.33 2.85 1.09
CA GLY A 92 6.73 4.20 1.50
C GLY A 92 6.18 4.57 2.88
N VAL A 93 4.90 4.29 3.15
CA VAL A 93 4.30 4.50 4.48
C VAL A 93 5.07 3.76 5.58
N LEU A 94 5.44 2.49 5.35
CA LEU A 94 6.21 1.70 6.34
C LEU A 94 7.66 2.18 6.51
N GLN A 95 8.26 2.69 5.45
CA GLN A 95 9.61 3.27 5.52
C GLN A 95 9.63 4.52 6.39
N ASP A 96 8.62 5.38 6.22
CA ASP A 96 8.48 6.66 6.91
C ASP A 96 7.88 6.52 8.33
N ASP A 97 7.41 5.32 8.69
CA ASP A 97 6.88 5.01 10.01
C ASP A 97 8.00 4.91 11.07
N ASN A 98 7.71 5.37 12.29
CA ASN A 98 8.63 5.31 13.43
C ASN A 98 8.92 3.88 13.92
N ARG A 99 8.06 2.91 13.58
CA ARG A 99 8.28 1.49 13.90
C ARG A 99 9.26 0.84 12.93
N VAL A 100 9.83 -0.28 13.37
CA VAL A 100 10.69 -1.13 12.53
C VAL A 100 9.86 -2.27 11.96
N PHE A 101 9.87 -2.40 10.63
CA PHE A 101 9.19 -3.46 9.92
C PHE A 101 10.19 -4.37 9.23
N GLU A 102 10.07 -5.67 9.49
CA GLU A 102 10.73 -6.70 8.69
C GLU A 102 10.02 -6.83 7.35
N THR A 103 10.76 -7.10 6.28
CA THR A 103 10.20 -7.37 4.96
C THR A 103 10.86 -8.57 4.30
N GLU A 104 10.05 -9.35 3.58
CA GLU A 104 10.51 -10.53 2.84
C GLU A 104 9.78 -10.70 1.50
N GLY A 105 10.46 -11.33 0.54
CA GLY A 105 9.92 -11.70 -0.77
C GLY A 105 8.87 -12.83 -0.72
N GLY A 106 8.23 -13.06 -1.86
CA GLY A 106 7.19 -14.07 -2.05
C GLY A 106 6.33 -13.77 -3.28
N TYR A 107 5.18 -14.44 -3.41
CA TYR A 107 4.17 -14.12 -4.44
C TYR A 107 3.72 -12.65 -4.35
N THR A 108 3.60 -12.14 -3.12
CA THR A 108 3.51 -10.71 -2.82
C THR A 108 4.54 -10.35 -1.74
N ARG A 109 4.99 -9.09 -1.72
CA ARG A 109 5.89 -8.57 -0.68
C ARG A 109 5.14 -8.56 0.65
N ARG A 110 5.77 -9.11 1.69
CA ARG A 110 5.20 -9.14 3.05
C ARG A 110 6.00 -8.29 4.01
N TYR A 111 5.33 -7.87 5.07
CA TYR A 111 5.86 -7.03 6.13
C TYR A 111 5.40 -7.54 7.49
N ARG A 112 6.21 -7.36 8.52
CA ARG A 112 5.83 -7.64 9.91
C ARG A 112 6.39 -6.58 10.81
N TRP A 113 5.59 -6.11 11.76
CA TRP A 113 6.11 -5.24 12.81
C TRP A 113 7.03 -6.02 13.74
N LYS A 114 8.29 -5.59 13.86
CA LYS A 114 9.24 -6.12 14.84
C LYS A 114 8.96 -5.46 16.19
N ASN A 115 8.04 -6.05 16.94
CA ASN A 115 7.74 -5.61 18.30
C ASN A 115 8.92 -6.02 19.21
N GLN A 116 9.48 -5.06 19.95
CA GLN A 116 10.52 -5.33 20.96
C GLN A 116 9.86 -5.78 22.26
#